data_AF-A0AAX2ZER7-F1
#
_entry.id   AF-A0AAX2ZER7-F1
#
_cell.length_a   1.000
_cell.length_b   1.000
_cell.length_c   1.000
_cell.angle_alpha   90.00
_cell.angle_beta   90.00
_cell.angle_gamma   90.00
#
_symmetry.space_group_name_H-M   'P 1'
#
loop_
_entity.id
_entity.type
_entity.pdbx_description
1 polymer ?
#
loop_
_entity_poly.entity_id
_entity_poly.type
_entity_poly.pdbx_seq_one_letter_code
_entity_poly.pdbx_strand_id
1 'polypeptide(L)'
;MSKYKLDYFSKYYFYEEDDFVNEVEEGKYILEQIKTSNRFDYKGHSYKYTKFGNISQSDTKRDVDMEIVSDSVNVIIDNEKCHLDLIYKFETKVLEDHVRVTTRISEKNDDVSCLLYINNSEAKELEEVKKLQESYLKMN
;
A
#
# COMPACT_ATOMS: atom_id res chain seq x y z
N MET A 1 1.75 -20.18 -10.46
CA MET A 1 0.99 -18.92 -10.63
C MET A 1 -0.31 -19.08 -9.88
N SER A 2 -0.49 -18.27 -8.86
CA SER A 2 -1.69 -18.28 -8.04
C SER A 2 -2.40 -16.95 -8.21
N LYS A 3 -3.73 -17.00 -8.23
CA LYS A 3 -4.60 -15.84 -8.35
C LYS A 3 -5.47 -15.76 -7.12
N TYR A 4 -5.60 -14.58 -6.57
CA TYR A 4 -6.39 -14.36 -5.37
C TYR A 4 -7.01 -12.97 -5.39
N LYS A 5 -8.04 -12.81 -4.56
CA LYS A 5 -8.73 -11.54 -4.37
C LYS A 5 -8.24 -10.90 -3.08
N LEU A 6 -7.82 -9.64 -3.17
CA LEU A 6 -7.60 -8.81 -2.00
C LEU A 6 -8.92 -8.15 -1.61
N ASP A 7 -9.33 -8.34 -0.37
CA ASP A 7 -10.48 -7.64 0.20
C ASP A 7 -10.25 -6.13 0.21
N TYR A 8 -9.02 -5.73 0.55
CA TYR A 8 -8.57 -4.34 0.59
C TYR A 8 -7.13 -4.21 0.13
N PHE A 9 -6.91 -3.23 -0.75
CA PHE A 9 -5.60 -2.74 -1.11
C PHE A 9 -5.57 -1.22 -0.90
N SER A 10 -4.79 -0.77 0.08
CA SER A 10 -4.66 0.65 0.42
C SER A 10 -3.24 1.13 0.19
N LYS A 11 -3.08 2.21 -0.56
CA LYS A 11 -1.83 2.98 -0.65
C LYS A 11 -1.92 4.22 0.23
N TYR A 12 -0.81 4.56 0.88
CA TYR A 12 -0.69 5.70 1.78
C TYR A 12 0.44 6.61 1.34
N TYR A 13 0.08 7.86 1.10
CA TYR A 13 0.96 8.96 0.78
C TYR A 13 1.02 9.90 1.99
N PHE A 14 2.19 10.42 2.31
CA PHE A 14 2.41 11.26 3.48
C PHE A 14 3.04 12.57 3.06
N TYR A 15 2.52 13.66 3.61
CA TYR A 15 2.91 15.01 3.24
C TYR A 15 3.08 15.86 4.49
N GLU A 16 4.11 16.70 4.51
CA GLU A 16 4.11 17.88 5.37
C GLU A 16 3.02 18.86 4.88
N GLU A 17 2.51 19.74 5.74
CA GLU A 17 1.39 20.63 5.36
C GLU A 17 1.70 21.49 4.14
N ASP A 18 2.92 22.03 4.05
CA ASP A 18 3.34 22.90 2.95
C ASP A 18 3.38 22.12 1.62
N ASP A 19 3.96 20.92 1.63
CA ASP A 19 4.02 20.04 0.45
C ASP A 19 2.61 19.62 0.03
N PHE A 20 1.75 19.26 0.99
CA PHE A 20 0.37 18.88 0.72
C PHE A 20 -0.40 19.98 -0.03
N VAL A 21 -0.27 21.23 0.41
CA VAL A 21 -0.93 22.38 -0.20
C VAL A 21 -0.43 22.65 -1.62
N ASN A 22 0.83 22.34 -1.91
CA ASN A 22 1.46 22.62 -3.19
C ASN A 22 1.31 21.47 -4.20
N GLU A 23 1.29 20.23 -3.73
CA GLU A 23 1.33 19.03 -4.58
C GLU A 23 -0.05 18.39 -4.79
N VAL A 24 -0.98 18.54 -3.84
CA VAL A 24 -2.31 17.94 -3.92
C VAL A 24 -3.30 18.93 -4.53
N GLU A 25 -4.04 18.48 -5.54
CA GLU A 25 -5.12 19.26 -6.16
C GLU A 25 -6.14 19.67 -5.08
N GLU A 26 -6.47 20.96 -5.01
CA GLU A 26 -7.33 21.53 -3.97
C GLU A 26 -6.79 21.34 -2.53
N GLY A 27 -5.48 21.16 -2.37
CA GLY A 27 -4.83 20.90 -1.08
C GLY A 27 -5.18 21.91 0.02
N LYS A 28 -5.31 23.21 -0.30
CA LYS A 28 -5.77 24.22 0.68
C LYS A 28 -7.18 23.95 1.21
N TYR A 29 -8.12 23.68 0.31
CA TYR A 29 -9.50 23.39 0.69
C TYR A 29 -9.56 22.12 1.54
N ILE A 30 -8.88 21.06 1.11
CA ILE A 30 -8.82 19.80 1.86
C ILE A 30 -8.19 20.02 3.25
N LEU A 31 -7.12 20.81 3.33
CA LEU A 31 -6.43 21.15 4.58
C LEU A 31 -7.36 21.83 5.59
N GLU A 32 -8.19 22.78 5.14
CA GLU A 32 -9.18 23.44 6.00
C GLU A 32 -10.23 22.46 6.54
N GLN A 33 -10.66 21.49 5.72
CA GLN A 33 -11.61 20.46 6.15
C GLN A 33 -11.01 19.50 7.18
N ILE A 34 -9.78 19.02 6.98
CA ILE A 34 -9.10 18.15 7.94
C ILE A 34 -8.78 18.88 9.24
N LYS A 35 -8.46 20.18 9.23
CA LYS A 35 -8.28 20.99 10.46
C LYS A 35 -9.57 21.08 11.29
N THR A 36 -10.72 21.04 10.63
CA THR A 36 -12.03 21.10 11.30
C THR A 36 -12.47 19.76 11.88
N SER A 37 -12.22 18.66 11.16
CA SER A 37 -12.84 17.35 11.44
C SER A 37 -11.84 16.21 11.71
N ASN A 38 -10.53 16.49 11.64
CA ASN A 38 -9.40 15.56 11.65
C ASN A 38 -9.37 14.55 10.48
N ARG A 39 -10.48 14.32 9.80
CA ARG A 39 -10.60 13.43 8.64
C ARG A 39 -11.56 14.00 7.61
N PHE A 40 -11.16 13.97 6.35
CA PHE A 40 -11.99 14.39 5.23
C PHE A 40 -11.88 13.38 4.09
N ASP A 41 -13.03 12.88 3.62
CA ASP A 41 -13.09 11.99 2.46
C ASP A 41 -13.48 12.85 1.24
N TYR A 42 -12.63 12.89 0.20
CA TYR A 42 -12.80 13.76 -0.96
C TYR A 42 -12.24 13.13 -2.23
N LYS A 43 -12.99 13.23 -3.34
CA LYS A 43 -12.60 12.71 -4.68
C LYS A 43 -12.05 11.27 -4.67
N GLY A 44 -12.62 10.39 -3.84
CA GLY A 44 -12.21 8.98 -3.76
C GLY A 44 -11.00 8.71 -2.85
N HIS A 45 -10.45 9.73 -2.21
CA HIS A 45 -9.38 9.61 -1.23
C HIS A 45 -9.89 9.92 0.18
N SER A 46 -9.22 9.36 1.19
CA SER A 46 -9.39 9.75 2.59
C SER A 46 -8.14 10.50 3.04
N TYR A 47 -8.34 11.70 3.61
CA TYR A 47 -7.30 12.56 4.15
C TYR A 47 -7.43 12.65 5.66
N LYS A 48 -6.32 12.62 6.39
CA LYS A 48 -6.31 12.85 7.84
C LYS A 48 -4.94 13.26 8.34
N TYR A 49 -4.90 13.92 9.49
CA TYR A 49 -3.65 14.03 10.24
C TYR A 49 -3.24 12.68 10.81
N THR A 50 -1.95 12.39 10.75
CA THR A 50 -1.37 11.28 11.49
C THR A 50 -1.06 11.71 12.93
N LYS A 51 -0.75 10.74 13.78
CA LYS A 51 -0.27 11.01 15.16
C LYS A 51 1.03 11.81 15.22
N PHE A 52 1.74 11.94 14.11
CA PHE A 52 3.01 12.68 14.01
C PHE A 52 2.83 14.11 13.50
N GLY A 53 1.59 14.53 13.21
CA GLY A 53 1.28 15.90 12.77
C GLY A 53 1.33 16.11 11.26
N ASN A 54 1.87 15.17 10.49
CA ASN A 54 1.82 15.22 9.02
C ASN A 54 0.46 14.72 8.48
N ILE A 55 0.21 14.96 7.20
CA ILE A 55 -1.05 14.59 6.52
C ILE A 55 -0.85 13.25 5.81
N SER A 56 -1.82 12.35 5.99
CA SER A 56 -1.90 11.13 5.20
C SER A 56 -3.07 11.21 4.21
N GLN A 57 -2.79 10.88 2.96
CA GLN A 57 -3.78 10.57 1.94
C GLN A 57 -3.79 9.06 1.73
N SER A 58 -4.96 8.44 1.75
CA SER A 58 -5.11 7.04 1.40
C SER A 58 -5.97 6.85 0.16
N ASP A 59 -5.47 6.05 -0.78
CA ASP A 59 -6.24 5.47 -1.88
C ASP A 59 -6.53 4.00 -1.55
N THR A 60 -7.80 3.64 -1.43
CA THR A 60 -8.23 2.29 -1.03
C THR A 60 -9.17 1.69 -2.04
N LYS A 61 -8.77 0.54 -2.58
CA LYS A 61 -9.57 -0.29 -3.45
C LYS A 61 -10.01 -1.55 -2.72
N ARG A 62 -11.15 -2.09 -3.15
CA ARG A 62 -11.72 -3.35 -2.68
C ARG A 62 -11.84 -4.32 -3.84
N ASP A 63 -11.94 -5.61 -3.54
CA ASP A 63 -12.13 -6.67 -4.52
C ASP A 63 -11.05 -6.66 -5.62
N VAL A 64 -9.80 -6.43 -5.22
CA VAL A 64 -8.66 -6.23 -6.12
C VAL A 64 -8.09 -7.56 -6.56
N ASP A 65 -7.86 -7.72 -7.87
CA ASP A 65 -7.23 -8.93 -8.41
C ASP A 65 -5.73 -8.89 -8.16
N MET A 66 -5.18 -9.96 -7.59
CA MET A 66 -3.74 -10.11 -7.41
C MET A 66 -3.26 -11.47 -7.91
N GLU A 67 -2.10 -11.47 -8.57
CA GLU A 67 -1.44 -12.67 -9.05
C GLU A 67 0.01 -12.71 -8.55
N ILE A 68 0.41 -13.85 -7.98
CA ILE A 68 1.81 -14.20 -7.73
C ILE A 68 2.27 -15.12 -8.85
N VAL A 69 3.20 -14.61 -9.65
CA VAL A 69 3.86 -15.37 -10.70
C VAL A 69 5.04 -16.11 -10.09
N SER A 70 5.10 -17.42 -10.32
CA SER A 70 6.21 -18.25 -9.85
C SER A 70 7.54 -17.71 -10.39
N ASP A 71 8.59 -17.75 -9.58
CA ASP A 71 9.94 -17.27 -9.91
C ASP A 71 10.01 -15.77 -10.30
N SER A 72 9.04 -14.97 -9.87
CA SER A 72 9.03 -13.51 -10.07
C SER A 72 9.17 -12.76 -8.74
N VAL A 73 10.06 -11.76 -8.72
CA VAL A 73 10.18 -10.80 -7.61
C VAL A 73 9.07 -9.74 -7.59
N ASN A 74 8.22 -9.76 -8.62
CA ASN A 74 7.10 -8.84 -8.82
C ASN A 74 5.77 -9.58 -8.75
N VAL A 75 4.74 -8.84 -8.40
CA VAL A 75 3.35 -9.29 -8.36
C VAL A 75 2.56 -8.59 -9.47
N ILE A 76 1.37 -9.10 -9.77
CA ILE A 76 0.41 -8.41 -10.65
C ILE A 76 -0.76 -7.98 -9.77
N ILE A 77 -1.13 -6.70 -9.81
CA ILE A 77 -2.29 -6.15 -9.09
C ILE A 77 -3.16 -5.41 -10.12
N ASP A 78 -4.44 -5.75 -10.24
CA ASP A 78 -5.37 -5.21 -11.27
C ASP A 78 -4.80 -5.26 -12.71
N ASN A 79 -4.13 -6.37 -13.06
CA ASN A 79 -3.43 -6.57 -14.34
C ASN A 79 -2.18 -5.69 -14.56
N GLU A 80 -1.73 -4.95 -13.54
CA GLU A 80 -0.50 -4.16 -13.60
C GLU A 80 0.62 -4.86 -12.84
N LYS A 81 1.81 -4.93 -13.46
CA LYS A 81 3.00 -5.47 -12.80
C LYS A 81 3.52 -4.46 -11.79
N CYS A 82 3.59 -4.88 -10.53
CA CYS A 82 4.04 -4.05 -9.41
C CYS A 82 5.20 -4.71 -8.66
N HIS A 83 6.08 -3.87 -8.11
CA HIS A 83 7.13 -4.32 -7.20
C HIS A 83 6.69 -4.00 -5.76
N LEU A 84 6.48 -5.04 -4.94
CA LEU A 84 6.33 -4.87 -3.49
C LEU A 84 7.71 -5.02 -2.86
N ASP A 85 8.16 -4.04 -2.08
CA ASP A 85 9.44 -4.11 -1.37
C ASP A 85 9.27 -4.88 -0.05
N LEU A 86 9.28 -6.21 -0.17
CA LEU A 86 9.07 -7.13 0.94
C LEU A 86 10.34 -7.31 1.79
N ILE A 87 11.52 -6.91 1.28
CA ILE A 87 12.77 -6.91 2.05
C ILE A 87 12.75 -5.74 3.04
N TYR A 88 12.45 -4.54 2.56
CA TYR A 88 12.46 -3.34 3.40
C TYR A 88 11.33 -3.39 4.43
N LYS A 89 10.12 -3.79 4.02
CA LYS A 89 8.98 -3.90 4.92
C LYS A 89 8.08 -5.06 4.56
N PHE A 90 7.93 -6.01 5.47
CA PHE A 90 6.97 -7.10 5.36
C PHE A 90 6.46 -7.49 6.75
N GLU A 91 5.52 -6.70 7.25
CA GLU A 91 4.88 -6.94 8.54
C GLU A 91 3.53 -7.61 8.33
N THR A 92 3.38 -8.83 8.84
CA THR A 92 2.12 -9.58 8.78
C THR A 92 1.40 -9.49 10.13
N LYS A 93 0.08 -9.34 10.08
CA LYS A 93 -0.79 -9.47 11.25
C LYS A 93 -1.94 -10.40 10.88
N VAL A 94 -1.99 -11.55 11.54
CA VAL A 94 -3.11 -12.49 11.43
C VAL A 94 -4.34 -11.86 12.10
N LEU A 95 -5.44 -11.81 11.37
CA LEU A 95 -6.78 -11.44 11.80
C LEU A 95 -7.65 -12.72 11.77
N GLU A 96 -8.94 -12.59 12.08
CA GLU A 96 -9.84 -13.74 12.21
C GLU A 96 -9.92 -14.58 10.91
N ASP A 97 -10.07 -13.90 9.78
CA ASP A 97 -10.28 -14.48 8.44
C ASP A 97 -9.20 -14.06 7.42
N HIS A 98 -8.38 -13.07 7.76
CA HIS A 98 -7.39 -12.47 6.87
C HIS A 98 -5.99 -12.38 7.48
N VAL A 99 -4.96 -12.28 6.64
CA VAL A 99 -3.69 -11.67 7.00
C VAL A 99 -3.66 -10.26 6.44
N ARG A 100 -3.38 -9.30 7.33
CA ARG A 100 -2.99 -7.95 6.92
C ARG A 100 -1.48 -7.91 6.70
N VAL A 101 -1.05 -7.55 5.50
CA VAL A 101 0.35 -7.32 5.15
C VAL A 101 0.59 -5.82 5.06
N THR A 102 1.60 -5.33 5.76
CA THR A 102 2.10 -3.95 5.62
C THR A 102 3.44 -4.01 4.92
N THR A 103 3.55 -3.35 3.76
CA THR A 103 4.76 -3.31 2.93
C THR A 103 4.87 -1.97 2.20
N ARG A 104 5.82 -1.83 1.27
CA ARG A 104 5.88 -0.72 0.33
C ARG A 104 5.67 -1.24 -1.09
N ILE A 105 5.16 -0.37 -1.95
CA ILE A 105 5.01 -0.62 -3.38
C ILE A 105 5.77 0.45 -4.15
N SER A 106 6.60 0.04 -5.11
CA SER A 106 7.32 0.97 -5.96
C SER A 106 6.41 1.54 -7.03
N GLU A 107 6.35 2.87 -7.07
CA GLU A 107 5.70 3.65 -8.11
C GLU A 107 6.77 4.41 -8.91
N LYS A 108 6.37 5.01 -10.04
CA LYS A 108 7.30 5.59 -11.02
C LYS A 108 8.28 6.61 -10.43
N ASN A 109 7.88 7.31 -9.37
CA ASN A 109 8.63 8.41 -8.77
C ASN A 109 8.87 8.24 -7.26
N ASP A 110 8.27 7.25 -6.61
CA ASP A 110 8.37 7.07 -5.15
C ASP A 110 8.01 5.64 -4.75
N ASP A 111 8.42 5.23 -3.55
CA ASP A 111 8.00 3.99 -2.90
C ASP A 111 6.96 4.31 -1.82
N VAL A 112 5.72 3.90 -2.02
CA VAL A 112 4.64 4.28 -1.12
C VAL A 112 4.27 3.15 -0.16
N SER A 113 3.85 3.50 1.05
CA SER A 113 3.41 2.49 2.01
C SER A 113 2.08 1.90 1.55
N CYS A 114 1.93 0.58 1.62
CA CYS A 114 0.66 -0.07 1.32
C CYS A 114 0.26 -1.14 2.34
N LEU A 115 -1.05 -1.37 2.40
CA LEU A 115 -1.69 -2.43 3.16
C LEU A 115 -2.43 -3.36 2.20
N LEU A 116 -2.21 -4.66 2.37
CA LEU A 116 -2.93 -5.72 1.67
C LEU A 116 -3.69 -6.54 2.71
N TYR A 117 -4.96 -6.81 2.45
CA TYR A 117 -5.75 -7.77 3.20
C TYR A 117 -5.99 -9.00 2.33
N ILE A 118 -5.39 -10.11 2.73
CA ILE A 118 -5.34 -11.36 1.96
C ILE A 118 -6.00 -12.45 2.79
N ASN A 119 -6.73 -13.38 2.17
CA ASN A 119 -7.23 -14.54 2.88
C ASN A 119 -6.07 -15.30 3.56
N ASN A 120 -6.31 -15.81 4.77
CA ASN A 120 -5.30 -16.45 5.61
C ASN A 120 -4.56 -17.61 4.93
N SER A 121 -5.25 -18.34 4.03
CA SER A 121 -4.68 -19.47 3.30
C SER A 121 -3.69 -19.07 2.20
N GLU A 122 -3.76 -17.84 1.69
CA GLU A 122 -3.07 -17.38 0.48
C GLU A 122 -1.84 -16.51 0.79
N ALA A 123 -1.76 -15.93 1.99
CA ALA A 123 -0.69 -15.00 2.37
C ALA A 123 0.73 -15.61 2.39
N LYS A 124 0.85 -16.95 2.45
CA LYS A 124 2.15 -17.65 2.50
C LYS A 124 2.98 -17.47 1.24
N GLU A 125 2.35 -17.29 0.08
CA GLU A 125 3.06 -17.15 -1.18
C GLU A 125 3.86 -15.85 -1.28
N LEU A 126 3.47 -14.80 -0.54
CA LEU A 126 4.27 -13.58 -0.44
C LEU A 126 5.60 -13.81 0.29
N GLU A 127 5.69 -14.82 1.17
CA GLU A 127 6.98 -15.19 1.75
C GLU A 127 7.94 -15.75 0.70
N GLU A 128 7.42 -16.43 -0.33
CA GLU A 128 8.23 -16.96 -1.43
C GLU A 128 8.77 -15.82 -2.29
N VAL A 129 7.92 -14.84 -2.61
CA VAL A 129 8.35 -13.62 -3.31
C VAL A 129 9.45 -12.90 -2.53
N LYS A 130 9.28 -12.75 -1.21
CA LYS A 130 10.30 -12.13 -0.35
C LYS A 130 11.62 -12.92 -0.38
N LYS A 131 11.59 -14.25 -0.22
CA LYS A 131 12.80 -15.09 -0.28
C LYS A 131 13.51 -14.96 -1.61
N LEU A 132 12.75 -14.88 -2.70
CA LEU A 132 13.32 -14.64 -4.02
C LEU A 132 14.02 -13.28 -4.06
N GLN A 133 13.37 -12.20 -3.64
CA GLN A 133 14.00 -10.87 -3.54
C GLN A 133 15.31 -10.91 -2.72
N GLU A 134 15.31 -11.55 -1.55
CA GLU A 134 16.50 -11.70 -0.70
C GLU A 134 17.64 -12.45 -1.41
N SER A 135 17.32 -13.45 -2.25
CA SER A 135 18.34 -14.19 -3.01
C SER A 135 19.01 -13.32 -4.07
N TYR A 136 18.23 -12.49 -4.78
CA TYR A 136 18.76 -11.55 -5.78
C TYR A 136 19.63 -10.47 -5.13
N LEU A 137 19.31 -10.03 -3.92
CA LEU A 137 20.12 -9.06 -3.19
C LEU A 137 21.50 -9.63 -2.82
N LYS A 138 21.60 -10.92 -2.50
CA LYS A 138 22.88 -11.58 -2.12
C LYS A 138 23.78 -11.90 -3.32
N MET A 139 23.22 -11.91 -4.53
CA MET A 139 23.97 -12.17 -5.77
C MET A 139 24.57 -10.89 -6.37
N ASN A 140 24.14 -9.72 -5.90
CA ASN A 140 24.60 -8.40 -6.31
C ASN A 140 25.46 -7.76 -5.21
#